data_AF-H0HNH4-F1
#
_entry.id   AF-H0HNH4-F1
#
_cell.length_a   1.000
_cell.length_b   1.000
_cell.length_c   1.000
_cell.angle_alpha   90.00
_cell.angle_beta   90.00
_cell.angle_gamma   90.00
#
_symmetry.space_group_name_H-M   'P 1'
#
loop_
_entity.id
_entity.type
_entity.pdbx_description
1 polymer ?
#
loop_
_entity_poly.entity_id
_entity_poly.type
_entity_poly.pdbx_seq_one_letter_code
_entity_poly.pdbx_strand_id
1 'polypeptide(L)'
;MAAIKLTGFTGEQPRIIPRLMPAAAAQAALDTRLDDGGLTPMRKTALIATAASSALQTIYRHGVDWLGWETVVHAVPGPVASDRLYYTGDGVPKMRVGEDIYELAIDPPAVALTAATDGAGSGDVTTRVYVYTWVTSFGEESEPCPASNAIDWQPGDTITLSGFGATPADRAITHQRIYRSQTGQSGTYFYLIAERVAGTGDFTDDIAVDAFQEPLPSASWNAPPDTLEGLIALPNGMMAAFSGRDLYFCEPYRPHAWPQKYALAVDSDIVGLGAVGTTVIIMTEKHPYMAAGVTPETMQMQKMEQNLPCINARGIVDLGYAIAYPSHEGMVVVRADGAFAIATGNIFNREGWLALSPSTMIGAQLSGRYFAFYDTTATDGSIQTGALLLDLSGESFLIRTEASATAAFYEVSSGGLFFLKSGTDEIRQFDAPNAARRTQYWKSKQFVLPQPLNFGAIQIDATGIVTNQEEENLEDDIAAVIAANETLIAAGSVGGEIDGGLLDAYPLDGDMLTPIPQPSPNILTVGIYADQVRVASVTRANRPVRLPGGFLARTWEIDVFGDVQVEQIVMAQTIDELKQVA
;
A
#
# COMPACT_ATOMS: atom_id res chain seq x y z
N MET A 1 -10.97 35.54 -34.69
CA MET A 1 -11.48 34.23 -35.14
C MET A 1 -11.72 33.39 -33.91
N ALA A 2 -12.85 32.68 -33.82
CA ALA A 2 -13.13 31.81 -32.68
C ALA A 2 -12.67 30.40 -33.02
N ALA A 3 -11.76 29.85 -32.23
CA ALA A 3 -11.31 28.47 -32.29
C ALA A 3 -11.28 27.90 -30.87
N ILE A 4 -11.59 26.61 -30.72
CA ILE A 4 -11.38 25.87 -29.49
C ILE A 4 -10.16 25.00 -29.72
N LYS A 5 -9.10 25.21 -28.93
CA LYS A 5 -7.86 24.43 -28.98
C LYS A 5 -7.62 23.79 -27.62
N LEU A 6 -7.61 22.47 -27.59
CA LEU A 6 -7.24 21.65 -26.44
C LEU A 6 -5.86 21.05 -26.73
N THR A 7 -4.82 21.63 -26.12
CA THR A 7 -3.40 21.19 -26.23
C THR A 7 -2.86 20.62 -24.93
N GLY A 8 -3.72 20.48 -23.92
CA GLY A 8 -3.36 19.98 -22.61
C GLY A 8 -4.62 19.54 -21.92
N PHE A 9 -4.51 18.45 -21.17
CA PHE A 9 -5.62 17.80 -20.51
C PHE A 9 -5.29 17.63 -19.02
N THR A 10 -6.27 17.91 -18.16
CA THR A 10 -6.19 17.61 -16.74
C THR A 10 -7.41 16.80 -16.30
N GLY A 11 -7.41 16.36 -15.03
CA GLY A 11 -8.44 15.48 -14.50
C GLY A 11 -9.74 16.19 -14.12
N GLU A 12 -10.65 15.41 -13.54
CA GLU A 12 -11.96 15.86 -13.08
C GLU A 12 -11.82 16.85 -11.89
N GLN A 13 -12.60 17.94 -11.93
CA GLN A 13 -12.69 18.95 -10.86
C GLN A 13 -14.15 19.20 -10.43
N PRO A 14 -14.74 18.30 -9.60
CA PRO A 14 -16.18 18.29 -9.37
C PRO A 14 -16.69 19.48 -8.54
N ARG A 15 -15.83 20.15 -7.76
CA ARG A 15 -16.20 21.35 -6.98
C ARG A 15 -16.51 22.57 -7.85
N ILE A 16 -15.92 22.69 -9.04
CA ILE A 16 -16.05 23.88 -9.89
C ILE A 16 -17.15 23.64 -10.92
N ILE A 17 -18.06 24.61 -11.09
CA ILE A 17 -19.11 24.54 -12.11
C ILE A 17 -18.47 24.44 -13.51
N PRO A 18 -18.95 23.57 -14.43
CA PRO A 18 -18.34 23.31 -15.74
C PRO A 18 -17.91 24.54 -16.57
N ARG A 19 -18.66 25.63 -16.47
CA ARG A 19 -18.36 26.89 -17.17
C ARG A 19 -17.11 27.61 -16.62
N LEU A 20 -16.90 27.53 -15.30
CA LEU A 20 -15.84 28.25 -14.58
C LEU A 20 -14.54 27.46 -14.46
N MET A 21 -14.53 26.21 -14.93
CA MET A 21 -13.34 25.36 -14.94
C MET A 21 -12.21 25.96 -15.81
N PRO A 22 -10.93 25.70 -15.49
CA PRO A 22 -9.81 25.97 -16.39
C PRO A 22 -9.98 25.32 -17.76
N ALA A 23 -9.34 25.86 -18.81
CA ALA A 23 -9.55 25.41 -20.19
C ALA A 23 -9.18 23.93 -20.43
N ALA A 24 -8.16 23.42 -19.73
CA ALA A 24 -7.69 22.05 -19.81
C ALA A 24 -8.43 21.06 -18.87
N ALA A 25 -9.27 21.57 -17.96
CA ALA A 25 -9.91 20.77 -16.93
C ALA A 25 -11.11 19.97 -17.46
N ALA A 26 -11.33 18.82 -16.80
CA ALA A 26 -12.36 17.89 -17.18
C ALA A 26 -13.59 17.99 -16.27
N GLN A 27 -14.76 17.76 -16.86
CA GLN A 27 -15.97 17.41 -16.13
C GLN A 27 -15.99 15.94 -15.73
N ALA A 28 -15.32 15.07 -16.48
CA ALA A 28 -15.18 13.65 -16.21
C ALA A 28 -13.85 13.14 -16.79
N ALA A 29 -13.15 12.30 -16.04
CA ALA A 29 -11.92 11.63 -16.46
C ALA A 29 -11.93 10.20 -15.92
N LEU A 30 -12.22 9.22 -16.79
CA LEU A 30 -12.25 7.79 -16.47
C LEU A 30 -11.15 7.06 -17.24
N ASP A 31 -10.42 6.20 -16.53
CA ASP A 31 -9.40 5.29 -17.08
C ASP A 31 -8.37 5.98 -17.98
N THR A 32 -8.07 7.25 -17.70
CA THR A 32 -7.14 8.09 -18.47
C THR A 32 -5.94 8.48 -17.62
N ARG A 33 -4.74 8.30 -18.18
CA ARG A 33 -3.46 8.73 -17.63
C ARG A 33 -3.14 10.11 -18.20
N LEU A 34 -2.77 11.02 -17.30
CA LEU A 34 -2.58 12.45 -17.56
C LEU A 34 -1.16 12.89 -17.15
N ASP A 35 -0.17 12.01 -17.33
CA ASP A 35 1.23 12.23 -16.94
C ASP A 35 2.13 12.72 -18.08
N ASP A 36 1.69 12.59 -19.33
CA ASP A 36 2.42 12.98 -20.54
C ASP A 36 1.85 14.23 -21.24
N GLY A 37 0.82 14.84 -20.66
CA GLY A 37 0.13 16.02 -21.21
C GLY A 37 -0.98 15.71 -22.23
N GLY A 38 -1.10 14.45 -22.68
CA GLY A 38 -2.17 13.95 -23.53
C GLY A 38 -3.26 13.20 -22.75
N LEU A 39 -4.25 12.69 -23.48
CA LEU A 39 -5.20 11.69 -22.96
C LEU A 39 -4.69 10.30 -23.32
N THR A 40 -3.96 9.67 -22.40
CA THR A 40 -3.40 8.33 -22.62
C THR A 40 -4.23 7.29 -21.89
N PRO A 41 -4.82 6.29 -22.55
CA PRO A 41 -5.61 5.28 -21.85
C PRO A 41 -4.77 4.48 -20.85
N MET A 42 -5.33 4.23 -19.68
CA MET A 42 -4.77 3.26 -18.73
C MET A 42 -4.80 1.85 -19.32
N ARG A 43 -3.94 0.97 -18.82
CA ARG A 43 -3.92 -0.45 -19.21
C ARG A 43 -4.88 -1.27 -18.37
N LYS A 44 -5.31 -2.40 -18.91
CA LYS A 44 -6.11 -3.40 -18.19
C LYS A 44 -5.29 -3.98 -17.04
N THR A 45 -6.01 -4.49 -16.04
CA THR A 45 -5.40 -5.20 -14.91
C THR A 45 -4.89 -6.58 -15.36
N ALA A 46 -3.75 -7.02 -14.85
CA ALA A 46 -3.23 -8.38 -15.09
C ALA A 46 -3.42 -9.27 -13.85
N LEU A 47 -3.74 -10.54 -14.04
CA LEU A 47 -3.73 -11.53 -12.95
C LEU A 47 -2.29 -11.88 -12.60
N ILE A 48 -1.94 -11.83 -11.32
CA ILE A 48 -0.58 -12.08 -10.81
C ILE A 48 -0.53 -13.34 -9.95
N ALA A 49 -1.53 -13.51 -9.08
CA ALA A 49 -1.62 -14.65 -8.19
C ALA A 49 -3.09 -14.91 -7.81
N THR A 50 -3.33 -16.07 -7.20
CA THR A 50 -4.61 -16.41 -6.59
C THR A 50 -4.40 -16.51 -5.09
N ALA A 51 -5.26 -15.85 -4.32
CA ALA A 51 -5.24 -15.85 -2.87
C ALA A 51 -5.92 -17.10 -2.30
N ALA A 52 -5.66 -17.42 -1.03
CA ALA A 52 -6.30 -18.54 -0.36
C ALA A 52 -7.78 -18.32 -0.02
N SER A 53 -8.23 -17.06 0.02
CA SER A 53 -9.59 -16.65 0.37
C SER A 53 -9.95 -15.37 -0.38
N SER A 54 -11.23 -15.20 -0.70
CA SER A 54 -11.78 -13.95 -1.26
C SER A 54 -12.16 -12.93 -0.17
N ALA A 55 -12.08 -13.31 1.11
CA ALA A 55 -12.48 -12.48 2.26
C ALA A 55 -11.32 -11.71 2.90
N LEU A 56 -10.14 -11.73 2.29
CA LEU A 56 -8.94 -11.10 2.86
C LEU A 56 -9.08 -9.57 2.90
N GLN A 57 -8.74 -8.98 4.04
CA GLN A 57 -8.70 -7.52 4.23
C GLN A 57 -7.30 -6.93 4.02
N THR A 58 -6.27 -7.74 4.24
CA THR A 58 -4.87 -7.39 3.97
C THR A 58 -4.22 -8.45 3.08
N ILE A 59 -3.48 -8.01 2.07
CA ILE A 59 -2.56 -8.83 1.28
C ILE A 59 -1.17 -8.23 1.37
N TYR A 60 -0.14 -9.06 1.34
CA TYR A 60 1.25 -8.61 1.41
C TYR A 60 2.14 -9.56 0.62
N ARG A 61 3.11 -9.03 -0.12
CA ARG A 61 4.11 -9.85 -0.80
C ARG A 61 5.43 -9.83 -0.05
N HIS A 62 5.85 -10.98 0.46
CA HIS A 62 7.14 -11.14 1.14
C HIS A 62 8.07 -12.02 0.29
N GLY A 63 9.02 -11.40 -0.39
CA GLY A 63 9.85 -12.11 -1.38
C GLY A 63 8.99 -12.63 -2.54
N VAL A 64 8.89 -13.95 -2.68
CA VAL A 64 8.07 -14.58 -3.73
C VAL A 64 6.66 -14.93 -3.26
N ASP A 65 6.44 -14.96 -1.94
CA ASP A 65 5.20 -15.47 -1.35
C ASP A 65 4.15 -14.37 -1.20
N TRP A 66 2.91 -14.72 -1.56
CA TRP A 66 1.73 -13.91 -1.28
C TRP A 66 1.10 -14.33 0.03
N LEU A 67 1.02 -13.39 0.96
CA LEU A 67 0.43 -13.55 2.27
C LEU A 67 -0.91 -12.82 2.32
N GLY A 68 -1.85 -13.35 3.10
CA GLY A 68 -3.20 -12.81 3.20
C GLY A 68 -3.80 -13.02 4.59
N TRP A 69 -4.54 -12.03 5.07
CA TRP A 69 -5.26 -12.07 6.35
C TRP A 69 -6.69 -11.57 6.19
N GLU A 70 -7.63 -12.20 6.90
CA GLU A 70 -9.05 -11.79 6.96
C GLU A 70 -9.28 -10.59 7.92
N THR A 71 -8.23 -10.15 8.60
CA THR A 71 -8.19 -8.96 9.45
C THR A 71 -7.25 -7.89 8.86
N VAL A 72 -7.32 -6.67 9.39
CA VAL A 72 -6.41 -5.58 9.03
C VAL A 72 -5.06 -5.80 9.70
N VAL A 73 -4.09 -6.29 8.93
CA VAL A 73 -2.73 -6.55 9.38
C VAL A 73 -1.76 -5.49 8.88
N HIS A 74 -0.84 -5.08 9.75
CA HIS A 74 0.29 -4.21 9.41
C HIS A 74 1.58 -5.01 9.50
N ALA A 75 2.27 -5.19 8.36
CA ALA A 75 3.43 -6.04 8.23
C ALA A 75 4.65 -5.24 7.76
N VAL A 76 5.80 -5.48 8.39
CA VAL A 76 7.03 -4.71 8.21
C VAL A 76 8.24 -5.66 8.16
N PRO A 77 9.13 -5.54 7.16
CA PRO A 77 10.33 -6.37 7.10
C PRO A 77 11.30 -6.04 8.25
N GLY A 78 12.10 -7.02 8.66
CA GLY A 78 13.06 -6.86 9.73
C GLY A 78 14.15 -5.82 9.43
N PRO A 79 14.59 -5.03 10.43
CA PRO A 79 15.57 -3.96 10.23
C PRO A 79 17.00 -4.48 10.04
N VAL A 80 17.28 -5.71 10.49
CA VAL A 80 18.60 -6.35 10.40
C VAL A 80 18.60 -7.46 9.35
N ALA A 81 17.55 -8.29 9.35
CA ALA A 81 17.45 -9.51 8.57
C ALA A 81 16.14 -9.48 7.79
N SER A 82 16.24 -9.33 6.47
CA SER A 82 15.10 -9.11 5.58
C SER A 82 14.25 -10.36 5.33
N ASP A 83 14.74 -11.53 5.76
CA ASP A 83 14.03 -12.81 5.79
C ASP A 83 12.96 -12.87 6.89
N ARG A 84 13.01 -11.92 7.85
CA ARG A 84 12.04 -11.83 8.94
C ARG A 84 10.95 -10.83 8.60
N LEU A 85 9.70 -11.23 8.80
CA LEU A 85 8.54 -10.36 8.68
C LEU A 85 7.87 -10.21 10.05
N TYR A 86 7.76 -8.98 10.54
CA TYR A 86 7.05 -8.66 11.77
C TYR A 86 5.67 -8.13 11.42
N TYR A 87 4.64 -8.56 12.14
CA TYR A 87 3.28 -8.09 11.84
C TYR A 87 2.37 -8.08 13.07
N THR A 88 1.36 -7.21 13.01
CA THR A 88 0.36 -6.97 14.06
C THR A 88 -1.04 -6.87 13.46
N GLY A 89 -2.11 -7.01 14.27
CA GLY A 89 -3.50 -6.95 13.82
C GLY A 89 -4.17 -8.31 13.55
N ASP A 90 -3.48 -9.40 13.88
CA ASP A 90 -3.99 -10.78 13.82
C ASP A 90 -3.81 -11.45 15.20
N GLY A 91 -4.43 -10.91 16.23
CA GLY A 91 -4.17 -11.30 17.63
C GLY A 91 -2.84 -10.74 18.13
N VAL A 92 -2.08 -11.55 18.88
CA VAL A 92 -0.78 -11.12 19.44
C VAL A 92 0.23 -10.77 18.34
N PRO A 93 1.18 -9.84 18.59
CA PRO A 93 2.24 -9.52 17.65
C PRO A 93 3.06 -10.76 17.29
N LYS A 94 3.40 -10.90 15.99
CA LYS A 94 4.04 -12.11 15.47
C LYS A 94 5.29 -11.77 14.64
N MET A 95 6.21 -12.72 14.60
CA MET A 95 7.37 -12.74 13.73
C MET A 95 7.33 -14.00 12.86
N ARG A 96 7.44 -13.84 11.55
CA ARG A 96 7.56 -14.93 10.60
C ARG A 96 8.99 -15.04 10.08
N VAL A 97 9.50 -16.27 10.01
CA VAL A 97 10.81 -16.62 9.44
C VAL A 97 10.61 -17.83 8.52
N GLY A 98 10.69 -17.63 7.21
CA GLY A 98 10.31 -18.67 6.25
C GLY A 98 8.81 -19.01 6.35
N GLU A 99 8.49 -20.26 6.69
CA GLU A 99 7.11 -20.71 6.94
C GLU A 99 6.72 -20.69 8.43
N ASP A 100 7.70 -20.64 9.34
CA ASP A 100 7.47 -20.67 10.78
C ASP A 100 6.96 -19.30 11.28
N ILE A 101 5.96 -19.35 12.16
CA ILE A 101 5.37 -18.19 12.81
C ILE A 101 5.61 -18.32 14.31
N TYR A 102 6.22 -17.29 14.88
CA TYR A 102 6.51 -17.15 16.30
C TYR A 102 5.73 -15.97 16.87
N GLU A 103 5.27 -16.07 18.11
CA GLU A 103 4.83 -14.88 18.86
C GLU A 103 6.03 -13.95 19.07
N LEU A 104 5.84 -12.65 18.94
CA LEU A 104 6.95 -11.69 19.03
C LEU A 104 7.50 -11.62 20.45
N ALA A 105 6.61 -11.75 21.45
CA ALA A 105 6.96 -11.76 22.86
C ALA A 105 7.87 -12.94 23.21
N ILE A 106 8.79 -12.68 24.14
CA ILE A 106 9.63 -13.70 24.76
C ILE A 106 9.35 -13.61 26.25
N ASP A 107 8.52 -14.52 26.75
CA ASP A 107 8.15 -14.52 28.16
C ASP A 107 9.38 -14.65 29.06
N PRO A 108 9.53 -13.79 30.09
CA PRO A 108 10.60 -13.95 31.05
C PRO A 108 10.44 -15.26 31.83
N PRO A 109 11.52 -15.81 32.38
CA PRO A 109 11.39 -16.92 33.30
C PRO A 109 10.60 -16.50 34.54
N ALA A 110 9.47 -17.17 34.79
CA ALA A 110 8.50 -16.75 35.80
C ALA A 110 8.95 -16.97 37.26
N VAL A 111 9.93 -17.85 37.49
CA VAL A 111 10.34 -18.29 38.83
C VAL A 111 11.72 -17.73 39.17
N ALA A 112 11.85 -17.16 40.37
CA ALA A 112 13.11 -16.70 40.91
C ALA A 112 14.05 -17.88 41.20
N LEU A 113 15.35 -17.69 40.99
CA LEU A 113 16.36 -18.66 41.40
C LEU A 113 16.44 -18.75 42.93
N THR A 114 16.78 -19.94 43.43
CA THR A 114 17.17 -20.13 44.82
C THR A 114 18.68 -20.26 44.91
N ALA A 115 19.32 -19.29 45.55
CA ALA A 115 20.76 -19.28 45.82
C ALA A 115 21.03 -19.88 47.21
N ALA A 116 21.88 -20.90 47.25
CA ALA A 116 22.34 -21.54 48.48
C ALA A 116 23.87 -21.50 48.56
N THR A 117 24.38 -21.12 49.73
CA THR A 117 25.81 -21.14 50.02
C THR A 117 26.22 -22.49 50.59
N ASP A 118 27.31 -23.05 50.09
CA ASP A 118 28.03 -24.18 50.68
C ASP A 118 29.51 -23.80 50.85
N GLY A 119 30.11 -24.24 51.96
CA GLY A 119 31.50 -23.94 52.29
C GLY A 119 31.73 -23.32 53.68
N ALA A 120 32.99 -22.98 53.91
CA ALA A 120 33.47 -22.33 55.13
C ALA A 120 34.30 -21.09 54.75
N GLY A 121 33.68 -20.18 53.98
CA GLY A 121 34.29 -18.94 53.54
C GLY A 121 34.84 -18.10 54.70
N SER A 122 35.83 -17.26 54.38
CA SER A 122 36.44 -16.36 55.35
C SER A 122 36.81 -15.03 54.70
N GLY A 123 36.62 -13.92 55.42
CA GLY A 123 36.89 -12.56 54.93
C GLY A 123 35.64 -11.69 54.87
N ASP A 124 35.67 -10.66 54.00
CA ASP A 124 34.60 -9.68 53.86
C ASP A 124 33.32 -10.31 53.30
N VAL A 125 32.19 -9.98 53.92
CA VAL A 125 30.86 -10.44 53.49
C VAL A 125 30.34 -9.53 52.38
N THR A 126 29.94 -10.12 51.27
CA THR A 126 29.27 -9.42 50.17
C THR A 126 27.92 -10.07 49.89
N THR A 127 26.85 -9.28 49.92
CA THR A 127 25.52 -9.76 49.54
C THR A 127 25.40 -9.83 48.02
N ARG A 128 24.95 -10.98 47.51
CA ARG A 128 24.75 -11.27 46.09
C ARG A 128 23.29 -11.61 45.80
N VAL A 129 22.84 -11.24 44.62
CA VAL A 129 21.53 -11.55 44.04
C VAL A 129 21.76 -12.00 42.61
N TYR A 130 20.96 -12.95 42.15
CA TYR A 130 21.09 -13.54 40.82
C TYR A 130 19.79 -13.44 40.04
N VAL A 131 19.92 -13.31 38.72
CA VAL A 131 18.82 -13.41 37.75
C VAL A 131 19.29 -14.18 36.53
N TYR A 132 18.36 -14.69 35.74
CA TYR A 132 18.68 -15.26 34.44
C TYR A 132 17.65 -14.86 33.39
N THR A 133 18.03 -14.96 32.12
CA THR A 133 17.22 -14.64 30.94
C THR A 133 17.23 -15.80 29.95
N TRP A 134 16.23 -15.85 29.08
CA TRP A 134 16.19 -16.77 27.94
C TRP A 134 16.80 -16.13 26.70
N VAL A 135 17.53 -16.93 25.92
CA VAL A 135 18.13 -16.52 24.64
C VAL A 135 17.67 -17.43 23.51
N THR A 136 17.09 -16.84 22.48
CA THR A 136 16.61 -17.56 21.29
C THR A 136 17.74 -17.87 20.31
N SER A 137 17.53 -18.82 19.40
CA SER A 137 18.44 -19.08 18.27
C SER A 137 18.67 -17.85 17.38
N PHE A 138 17.84 -16.81 17.52
CA PHE A 138 17.90 -15.57 16.77
C PHE A 138 18.76 -14.49 17.45
N GLY A 139 19.33 -14.77 18.62
CA GLY A 139 20.11 -13.81 19.41
C GLY A 139 19.25 -12.78 20.16
N GLU A 140 17.98 -13.08 20.37
CA GLU A 140 17.05 -12.26 21.15
C GLU A 140 17.11 -12.71 22.63
N GLU A 141 17.10 -11.75 23.54
CA GLU A 141 17.16 -12.00 24.99
C GLU A 141 15.87 -11.51 25.67
N SER A 142 15.31 -12.30 26.58
CA SER A 142 14.11 -11.95 27.35
C SER A 142 14.40 -10.96 28.47
N GLU A 143 13.34 -10.46 29.12
CA GLU A 143 13.44 -9.86 30.45
C GLU A 143 14.00 -10.88 31.48
N PRO A 144 14.65 -10.40 32.55
CA PRO A 144 15.17 -11.26 33.61
C PRO A 144 14.04 -11.91 34.42
N CYS A 145 14.31 -13.09 34.97
CA CYS A 145 13.47 -13.64 36.03
C CYS A 145 13.42 -12.70 37.25
N PRO A 146 12.42 -12.87 38.14
CA PRO A 146 12.45 -12.19 39.43
C PRO A 146 13.77 -12.47 40.18
N ALA A 147 14.28 -11.47 40.87
CA ALA A 147 15.51 -11.55 41.64
C ALA A 147 15.50 -12.72 42.63
N SER A 148 16.61 -13.46 42.71
CA SER A 148 16.79 -14.52 43.71
C SER A 148 16.69 -14.00 45.14
N ASN A 149 16.65 -14.90 46.11
CA ASN A 149 16.96 -14.53 47.49
C ASN A 149 18.36 -13.87 47.55
N ALA A 150 18.48 -12.83 48.39
CA ALA A 150 19.77 -12.26 48.72
C ALA A 150 20.57 -13.28 49.54
N ILE A 151 21.83 -13.47 49.17
CA ILE A 151 22.71 -14.43 49.82
C ILE A 151 24.04 -13.76 50.17
N ASP A 152 24.49 -13.96 51.40
CA ASP A 152 25.79 -13.48 51.85
C ASP A 152 26.88 -14.44 51.38
N TRP A 153 27.90 -13.89 50.73
CA TRP A 153 29.04 -14.63 50.20
C TRP A 153 30.34 -14.12 50.81
N GLN A 154 31.22 -15.04 51.17
CA GLN A 154 32.59 -14.76 51.58
C GLN A 154 33.59 -15.50 50.67
N PRO A 155 34.83 -15.00 50.52
CA PRO A 155 35.88 -15.72 49.80
C PRO A 155 36.05 -17.15 50.30
N GLY A 156 35.92 -18.13 49.40
CA GLY A 156 35.95 -19.57 49.71
C GLY A 156 34.57 -20.23 49.78
N ASP A 157 33.48 -19.46 49.77
CA ASP A 157 32.13 -19.99 49.62
C ASP A 157 31.82 -20.31 48.16
N THR A 158 31.07 -21.40 47.95
CA THR A 158 30.50 -21.79 46.67
C THR A 158 29.00 -21.52 46.70
N ILE A 159 28.46 -20.82 45.70
CA ILE A 159 27.01 -20.61 45.59
C ILE A 159 26.46 -21.55 44.54
N THR A 160 25.45 -22.34 44.90
CA THR A 160 24.67 -23.14 43.97
C THR A 160 23.32 -22.48 43.74
N LEU A 161 23.03 -22.19 42.48
CA LEU A 161 21.74 -21.70 41.99
C LEU A 161 20.91 -22.89 41.53
N SER A 162 19.69 -22.97 42.05
CA SER A 162 18.69 -23.98 41.68
C SER A 162 17.36 -23.32 41.31
N GLY A 163 16.44 -24.09 40.76
CA GLY A 163 15.10 -23.61 40.39
C GLY A 163 15.01 -23.02 38.98
N PHE A 164 15.94 -23.35 38.08
CA PHE A 164 15.82 -23.01 36.66
C PHE A 164 14.55 -23.62 36.06
N GLY A 165 13.75 -22.78 35.42
CA GLY A 165 12.52 -23.19 34.74
C GLY A 165 12.78 -24.13 33.56
N ALA A 166 11.75 -24.89 33.17
CA ALA A 166 11.80 -25.66 31.93
C ALA A 166 11.86 -24.70 30.73
N THR A 167 12.69 -25.04 29.74
CA THR A 167 12.84 -24.24 28.52
C THR A 167 11.51 -24.15 27.77
N PRO A 168 10.97 -22.94 27.50
CA PRO A 168 9.77 -22.79 26.69
C PRO A 168 9.97 -23.30 25.25
N ALA A 169 8.97 -24.01 24.72
CA ALA A 169 9.08 -24.68 23.42
C ALA A 169 8.82 -23.73 22.22
N ASP A 170 7.97 -22.72 22.41
CA ASP A 170 7.34 -21.99 21.30
C ASP A 170 8.17 -20.84 20.71
N ARG A 171 9.39 -20.60 21.23
CA ARG A 171 10.25 -19.47 20.81
C ARG A 171 11.70 -19.82 20.47
N ALA A 172 11.96 -21.08 20.14
CA ALA A 172 13.29 -21.57 19.74
C ALA A 172 14.41 -21.15 20.72
N ILE A 173 14.15 -21.26 22.02
CA ILE A 173 15.11 -20.92 23.07
C ILE A 173 16.22 -21.96 23.09
N THR A 174 17.46 -21.49 23.03
CA THR A 174 18.66 -22.34 22.94
C THR A 174 19.57 -22.21 24.15
N HIS A 175 19.70 -20.99 24.67
CA HIS A 175 20.61 -20.67 25.78
C HIS A 175 19.88 -19.92 26.89
N GLN A 176 20.51 -19.89 28.06
CA GLN A 176 20.14 -19.04 29.17
C GLN A 176 21.39 -18.31 29.67
N ARG A 177 21.24 -17.02 29.95
CA ARG A 177 22.30 -16.17 30.48
C ARG A 177 22.05 -15.90 31.95
N ILE A 178 23.09 -16.08 32.76
CA ILE A 178 23.03 -15.98 34.23
C ILE A 178 23.79 -14.73 34.65
N TYR A 179 23.15 -13.90 35.45
CA TYR A 179 23.68 -12.63 35.91
C TYR A 179 23.79 -12.57 37.43
N ARG A 180 24.80 -11.85 37.92
CA ARG A 180 25.08 -11.63 39.34
C ARG A 180 25.12 -10.14 39.65
N SER A 181 24.50 -9.73 40.75
CA SER A 181 24.55 -8.35 41.25
C SER A 181 25.95 -8.00 41.71
N GLN A 182 26.45 -6.82 41.32
CA GLN A 182 27.71 -6.29 41.80
C GLN A 182 27.61 -4.78 42.04
N THR A 183 28.26 -4.30 43.09
CA THR A 183 28.28 -2.87 43.46
C THR A 183 29.53 -2.22 42.88
N GLY A 184 29.33 -1.37 41.86
CA GLY A 184 30.37 -0.53 41.27
C GLY A 184 30.31 0.92 41.78
N GLN A 185 31.16 1.78 41.22
CA GLN A 185 31.19 3.21 41.57
C GLN A 185 29.90 3.96 41.22
N SER A 186 29.13 3.47 40.25
CA SER A 186 27.88 4.07 39.76
C SER A 186 26.61 3.45 40.37
N GLY A 187 26.74 2.48 41.28
CA GLY A 187 25.62 1.76 41.90
C GLY A 187 25.74 0.24 41.77
N THR A 188 24.71 -0.48 42.25
CA THR A 188 24.61 -1.94 42.13
C THR A 188 23.84 -2.33 40.88
N TYR A 189 24.43 -3.18 40.03
CA TYR A 189 23.81 -3.67 38.79
C TYR A 189 24.13 -5.14 38.53
N PHE A 190 23.41 -5.77 37.60
CA PHE A 190 23.59 -7.17 37.23
C PHE A 190 24.59 -7.32 36.08
N TYR A 191 25.58 -8.20 36.25
CA TYR A 191 26.61 -8.49 35.26
C TYR A 191 26.60 -9.96 34.89
N LEU A 192 26.80 -10.27 33.60
CA LEU A 192 26.84 -11.63 33.07
C LEU A 192 28.00 -12.40 33.72
N ILE A 193 27.70 -13.60 34.20
CA ILE A 193 28.71 -14.51 34.77
C ILE A 193 28.85 -15.80 33.96
N ALA A 194 27.78 -16.26 33.31
CA ALA A 194 27.80 -17.46 32.49
C ALA A 194 26.67 -17.45 31.45
N GLU A 195 26.95 -18.07 30.31
CA GLU A 195 25.95 -18.47 29.32
C GLU A 195 26.03 -20.00 29.17
N ARG A 196 24.87 -20.67 29.19
CA ARG A 196 24.80 -22.13 29.02
C ARG A 196 23.57 -22.54 28.23
N VAL A 197 23.56 -23.77 27.73
CA VAL A 197 22.37 -24.35 27.09
C VAL A 197 21.18 -24.30 28.07
N ALA A 198 20.02 -23.90 27.56
CA ALA A 198 18.80 -23.78 28.35
C ALA A 198 18.41 -25.14 28.94
N GLY A 199 18.16 -25.17 30.26
CA GLY A 199 17.84 -26.39 30.98
C GLY A 199 17.66 -26.16 32.48
N THR A 200 17.12 -27.17 33.16
CA THR A 200 16.70 -27.10 34.57
C THR A 200 17.79 -27.45 35.59
N GLY A 201 18.96 -27.89 35.12
CA GLY A 201 20.04 -28.33 36.01
C GLY A 201 20.60 -27.19 36.85
N ASP A 202 21.05 -27.49 38.07
CA ASP A 202 21.65 -26.50 38.96
C ASP A 202 22.91 -25.87 38.33
N PHE A 203 23.24 -24.66 38.76
CA PHE A 203 24.43 -23.93 38.33
C PHE A 203 25.27 -23.56 39.55
N THR A 204 26.55 -23.86 39.51
CA THR A 204 27.49 -23.46 40.56
C THR A 204 28.25 -22.22 40.11
N ASP A 205 28.17 -21.13 40.88
CA ASP A 205 28.95 -19.90 40.65
C ASP A 205 30.38 -20.10 41.17
N ASP A 206 31.29 -20.48 40.27
CA ASP A 206 32.74 -20.55 40.46
C ASP A 206 33.47 -19.34 39.84
N ILE A 207 32.73 -18.32 39.42
CA ILE A 207 33.24 -17.19 38.66
C ILE A 207 33.85 -16.15 39.60
N ALA A 208 35.10 -15.77 39.31
CA ALA A 208 35.85 -14.80 40.11
C ALA A 208 35.09 -13.47 40.26
N VAL A 209 35.34 -12.78 41.39
CA VAL A 209 34.60 -11.56 41.75
C VAL A 209 34.86 -10.43 40.75
N ASP A 210 36.08 -10.37 40.21
CA ASP A 210 36.58 -9.38 39.26
C ASP A 210 36.42 -9.77 37.78
N ALA A 211 35.84 -10.95 37.50
CA ALA A 211 35.53 -11.39 36.15
C ALA A 211 34.23 -10.72 35.65
N PHE A 212 34.33 -9.42 35.35
CA PHE A 212 33.24 -8.65 34.76
C PHE A 212 33.05 -9.00 33.29
N GLN A 213 31.82 -9.29 32.91
CA GLN A 213 31.39 -9.27 31.51
C GLN A 213 30.40 -8.13 31.28
N GLU A 214 29.55 -8.26 30.28
CA GLU A 214 28.56 -7.25 29.95
C GLU A 214 27.50 -7.07 31.06
N PRO A 215 27.08 -5.81 31.34
CA PRO A 215 25.94 -5.55 32.20
C PRO A 215 24.66 -6.05 31.52
N LEU A 216 23.66 -6.50 32.29
CA LEU A 216 22.37 -6.98 31.80
C LEU A 216 21.70 -5.92 30.90
N PRO A 217 21.66 -6.13 29.57
CA PRO A 217 21.08 -5.14 28.66
C PRO A 217 19.55 -5.23 28.64
N SER A 218 19.00 -6.42 28.87
CA SER A 218 17.56 -6.70 28.75
C SER A 218 16.74 -6.41 30.00
N ALA A 219 17.32 -5.75 31.01
CA ALA A 219 16.65 -5.40 32.26
C ALA A 219 15.36 -4.58 32.07
N SER A 220 15.23 -3.89 30.93
CA SER A 220 14.02 -3.12 30.57
C SER A 220 13.48 -3.49 29.20
N TRP A 221 13.86 -4.63 28.63
CA TRP A 221 13.40 -5.08 27.31
C TRP A 221 12.01 -5.70 27.42
N ASN A 222 11.03 -4.86 27.74
CA ASN A 222 9.68 -5.37 28.00
C ASN A 222 9.10 -6.10 26.80
N ALA A 223 8.35 -7.17 27.06
CA ALA A 223 7.61 -7.84 26.01
C ALA A 223 6.60 -6.87 25.34
N PRO A 224 6.32 -7.00 24.03
CA PRO A 224 5.26 -6.24 23.40
C PRO A 224 3.91 -6.57 24.06
N PRO A 225 3.03 -5.57 24.27
CA PRO A 225 1.65 -5.83 24.64
C PRO A 225 0.94 -6.74 23.63
N ASP A 226 0.08 -7.64 24.10
CA ASP A 226 -0.71 -8.55 23.25
C ASP A 226 -1.66 -7.81 22.30
N THR A 227 -2.05 -6.58 22.65
CA THR A 227 -2.99 -5.73 21.91
C THR A 227 -2.29 -4.74 20.98
N LEU A 228 -0.98 -4.90 20.75
CA LEU A 228 -0.20 -4.00 19.92
C LEU A 228 -0.61 -4.12 18.44
N GLU A 229 -0.89 -2.99 17.79
CA GLU A 229 -1.34 -2.89 16.40
C GLU A 229 -0.74 -1.67 15.67
N GLY A 230 -0.93 -1.60 14.35
CA GLY A 230 -0.48 -0.46 13.53
C GLY A 230 1.03 -0.37 13.35
N LEU A 231 1.72 -1.50 13.29
CA LEU A 231 3.18 -1.58 13.16
C LEU A 231 3.72 -0.80 11.96
N ILE A 232 4.70 0.08 12.21
CA ILE A 232 5.47 0.82 11.19
C ILE A 232 6.98 0.71 11.45
N ALA A 233 7.78 0.72 10.37
CA ALA A 233 9.24 0.81 10.46
C ALA A 233 9.73 2.26 10.46
N LEU A 234 10.80 2.51 11.23
CA LEU A 234 11.56 3.74 11.19
C LEU A 234 12.97 3.52 10.62
N PRO A 235 13.58 4.54 9.96
CA PRO A 235 14.87 4.39 9.27
C PRO A 235 16.06 4.02 10.17
N ASN A 236 15.96 4.24 11.48
CA ASN A 236 17.00 3.95 12.46
C ASN A 236 16.91 2.52 13.05
N GLY A 237 16.14 1.64 12.40
CA GLY A 237 16.00 0.24 12.82
C GLY A 237 15.05 0.03 14.00
N MET A 238 14.31 1.07 14.40
CA MET A 238 13.23 0.98 15.38
C MET A 238 11.91 0.71 14.67
N MET A 239 10.97 0.17 15.41
CA MET A 239 9.58 0.05 15.02
C MET A 239 8.71 0.81 16.01
N ALA A 240 7.59 1.32 15.51
CA ALA A 240 6.57 1.94 16.34
C ALA A 240 5.23 1.26 16.08
N ALA A 241 4.42 1.17 17.12
CA ALA A 241 3.09 0.58 17.09
C ALA A 241 2.30 1.13 18.28
N PHE A 242 1.00 0.92 18.32
CA PHE A 242 0.16 1.46 19.38
C PHE A 242 -0.74 0.39 20.00
N SER A 243 -1.26 0.69 21.19
CA SER A 243 -2.33 -0.07 21.82
C SER A 243 -3.28 0.91 22.47
N GLY A 244 -4.49 1.05 21.91
CA GLY A 244 -5.45 2.09 22.32
C GLY A 244 -4.88 3.49 22.12
N ARG A 245 -4.63 4.20 23.22
CA ARG A 245 -4.10 5.58 23.24
C ARG A 245 -2.60 5.70 23.50
N ASP A 246 -1.91 4.57 23.70
CA ASP A 246 -0.50 4.55 24.06
C ASP A 246 0.34 4.12 22.85
N LEU A 247 1.32 4.95 22.49
CA LEU A 247 2.31 4.69 21.44
C LEU A 247 3.54 4.02 22.05
N TYR A 248 3.98 2.92 21.47
CA TYR A 248 5.15 2.17 21.90
C TYR A 248 6.25 2.21 20.84
N PHE A 249 7.50 2.09 21.29
CA PHE A 249 8.67 1.98 20.43
C PHE A 249 9.50 0.77 20.87
N CYS A 250 10.02 0.03 19.90
CA CYS A 250 10.97 -1.03 20.19
C CYS A 250 12.39 -0.49 20.36
N GLU A 251 13.25 -1.28 21.02
CA GLU A 251 14.68 -1.04 21.02
C GLU A 251 15.25 -1.08 19.58
N PRO A 252 16.19 -0.21 19.22
CA PRO A 252 16.79 -0.22 17.89
C PRO A 252 17.37 -1.60 17.55
N TYR A 253 17.00 -2.13 16.37
CA TYR A 253 17.45 -3.44 15.88
C TYR A 253 17.05 -4.62 16.77
N ARG A 254 16.09 -4.44 17.68
CA ARG A 254 15.55 -5.46 18.59
C ARG A 254 14.01 -5.38 18.62
N PRO A 255 13.33 -5.84 17.55
CA PRO A 255 11.86 -5.74 17.44
C PRO A 255 11.09 -6.54 18.49
N HIS A 256 11.73 -7.43 19.25
CA HIS A 256 11.09 -8.19 20.33
C HIS A 256 11.01 -7.42 21.65
N ALA A 257 11.75 -6.31 21.79
CA ALA A 257 11.88 -5.55 23.03
C ALA A 257 11.17 -4.19 22.91
N TRP A 258 10.11 -3.97 23.69
CA TRP A 258 9.25 -2.78 23.70
C TRP A 258 9.19 -2.13 25.09
N PRO A 259 10.28 -1.49 25.55
CA PRO A 259 10.37 -0.94 26.90
C PRO A 259 9.24 0.03 27.23
N GLN A 260 8.55 -0.18 28.35
CA GLN A 260 7.43 0.68 28.76
C GLN A 260 7.88 2.13 29.03
N LYS A 261 9.16 2.33 29.36
CA LYS A 261 9.75 3.68 29.54
C LYS A 261 9.71 4.55 28.27
N TYR A 262 9.54 3.96 27.09
CA TYR A 262 9.41 4.70 25.83
C TYR A 262 7.97 5.00 25.45
N ALA A 263 6.99 4.52 26.23
CA ALA A 263 5.58 4.69 25.89
C ALA A 263 5.14 6.15 26.00
N LEU A 264 4.48 6.65 24.96
CA LEU A 264 3.94 8.00 24.89
C LEU A 264 2.41 7.94 24.78
N ALA A 265 1.72 8.60 25.70
CA ALA A 265 0.25 8.56 25.77
C ALA A 265 -0.39 9.78 25.12
N VAL A 266 -1.38 9.57 24.26
CA VAL A 266 -2.22 10.63 23.67
C VAL A 266 -3.58 10.75 24.37
N ASP A 267 -4.38 11.75 23.96
CA ASP A 267 -5.66 12.10 24.59
C ASP A 267 -6.87 11.30 24.08
N SER A 268 -6.71 10.55 22.99
CA SER A 268 -7.75 9.81 22.28
C SER A 268 -7.16 8.54 21.65
N ASP A 269 -8.01 7.58 21.33
CA ASP A 269 -7.57 6.32 20.73
C ASP A 269 -6.90 6.57 19.37
N ILE A 270 -5.78 5.88 19.16
CA ILE A 270 -5.01 5.94 17.93
C ILE A 270 -5.71 5.05 16.91
N VAL A 271 -5.89 5.58 15.70
CA VAL A 271 -6.50 4.88 14.56
C VAL A 271 -5.42 4.30 13.65
N GLY A 272 -4.27 4.97 13.54
CA GLY A 272 -3.16 4.48 12.75
C GLY A 272 -1.93 5.36 12.87
N LEU A 273 -0.83 4.87 12.30
CA LEU A 273 0.47 5.54 12.30
C LEU A 273 0.99 5.67 10.87
N GLY A 274 1.79 6.70 10.63
CA GLY A 274 2.59 6.83 9.41
C GLY A 274 3.96 7.43 9.72
N ALA A 275 4.97 7.08 8.95
CA ALA A 275 6.33 7.61 9.14
C ALA A 275 6.75 8.46 7.95
N VAL A 276 7.29 9.65 8.22
CA VAL A 276 7.99 10.46 7.21
C VAL A 276 9.40 10.74 7.74
N GLY A 277 10.38 10.02 7.20
CA GLY A 277 11.75 10.06 7.73
C GLY A 277 11.79 9.54 9.17
N THR A 278 12.27 10.34 10.11
CA THR A 278 12.34 9.99 11.55
C THR A 278 11.12 10.48 12.35
N THR A 279 10.14 11.04 11.67
CA THR A 279 8.95 11.62 12.29
C THR A 279 7.78 10.64 12.15
N VAL A 280 7.20 10.25 13.29
CA VAL A 280 5.96 9.48 13.35
C VAL A 280 4.79 10.45 13.40
N ILE A 281 3.89 10.31 12.45
CA ILE A 281 2.58 10.95 12.47
C ILE A 281 1.61 9.99 13.14
N ILE A 282 0.92 10.48 14.17
CA ILE A 282 0.00 9.70 14.99
C ILE A 282 -1.40 10.20 14.68
N MET A 283 -2.20 9.35 14.04
CA MET A 283 -3.57 9.64 13.64
C MET A 283 -4.52 9.12 14.71
N THR A 284 -5.35 9.99 15.28
CA THR A 284 -6.28 9.64 16.36
C THR A 284 -7.73 9.96 15.97
N GLU A 285 -8.68 9.52 16.80
CA GLU A 285 -10.10 9.86 16.66
C GLU A 285 -10.43 11.35 16.91
N LYS A 286 -9.50 12.16 17.43
CA LYS A 286 -9.72 13.60 17.70
C LYS A 286 -8.68 14.50 17.06
N HIS A 287 -7.49 14.57 17.66
CA HIS A 287 -6.43 15.49 17.26
C HIS A 287 -5.19 14.70 16.85
N PRO A 288 -4.60 14.98 15.68
CA PRO A 288 -3.38 14.32 15.30
C PRO A 288 -2.20 14.79 16.15
N TYR A 289 -1.24 13.89 16.34
CA TYR A 289 0.02 14.17 17.03
C TYR A 289 1.19 13.88 16.08
N MET A 290 2.35 14.43 16.42
CA MET A 290 3.60 14.18 15.74
C MET A 290 4.67 13.87 16.79
N ALA A 291 5.39 12.76 16.62
CA ALA A 291 6.53 12.41 17.45
C ALA A 291 7.79 12.36 16.60
N ALA A 292 8.86 13.02 17.06
CA ALA A 292 10.14 13.03 16.34
C ALA A 292 11.31 12.84 17.32
N GLY A 293 12.30 12.08 16.88
CA GLY A 293 13.48 11.76 17.68
C GLY A 293 14.41 10.83 16.92
N VAL A 294 15.65 10.72 17.40
CA VAL A 294 16.68 9.85 16.79
C VAL A 294 16.80 8.52 17.54
N THR A 295 16.43 8.51 18.83
CA THR A 295 16.38 7.31 19.69
C THR A 295 15.05 7.28 20.44
N PRO A 296 14.58 6.10 20.92
CA PRO A 296 13.29 6.03 21.61
C PRO A 296 13.22 6.93 22.85
N GLU A 297 14.33 7.03 23.58
CA GLU A 297 14.47 7.87 24.78
C GLU A 297 14.37 9.37 24.52
N THR A 298 14.68 9.80 23.29
CA THR A 298 14.69 11.22 22.91
C THR A 298 13.46 11.63 22.11
N MET A 299 12.49 10.72 21.96
CA MET A 299 11.25 11.01 21.25
C MET A 299 10.47 12.12 21.96
N GLN A 300 10.23 13.21 21.22
CA GLN A 300 9.38 14.30 21.66
C GLN A 300 8.08 14.26 20.89
N MET A 301 6.96 14.28 21.61
CA MET A 301 5.63 14.31 21.04
C MET A 301 5.01 15.70 21.14
N GLN A 302 4.43 16.15 20.03
CA GLN A 302 3.72 17.41 19.91
C GLN A 302 2.29 17.16 19.45
N LYS A 303 1.32 17.79 20.12
CA LYS A 303 -0.07 17.85 19.69
C LYS A 303 -0.23 18.88 18.58
N MET A 304 -1.00 18.54 17.55
CA MET A 304 -1.38 19.51 16.53
C MET A 304 -2.70 20.18 16.93
N GLU A 305 -2.72 21.51 16.95
CA GLU A 305 -3.91 22.32 17.25
C GLU A 305 -4.86 22.41 16.04
N GLN A 306 -5.21 21.25 15.46
CA GLN A 306 -6.15 21.12 14.36
C GLN A 306 -7.15 19.98 14.65
N ASN A 307 -8.41 20.17 14.25
CA ASN A 307 -9.49 19.20 14.46
C ASN A 307 -9.66 18.33 13.23
N LEU A 308 -8.62 17.55 12.93
CA LEU A 308 -8.55 16.67 11.76
C LEU A 308 -8.44 15.21 12.22
N PRO A 309 -9.54 14.62 12.74
CA PRO A 309 -9.52 13.23 13.18
C PRO A 309 -9.37 12.28 11.99
N CYS A 310 -8.73 11.14 12.22
CA CYS A 310 -8.72 10.04 11.26
C CYS A 310 -9.93 9.14 11.49
N ILE A 311 -10.64 8.82 10.42
CA ILE A 311 -11.91 8.07 10.50
C ILE A 311 -11.79 6.63 10.01
N ASN A 312 -10.65 6.26 9.44
CA ASN A 312 -10.44 4.96 8.82
C ASN A 312 -8.94 4.65 8.67
N ALA A 313 -8.48 3.61 9.37
CA ALA A 313 -7.11 3.12 9.33
C ALA A 313 -6.71 2.61 7.94
N ARG A 314 -7.61 1.93 7.22
CA ARG A 314 -7.36 1.33 5.90
C ARG A 314 -7.19 2.38 4.79
N GLY A 315 -7.55 3.63 5.07
CA GLY A 315 -7.34 4.76 4.17
C GLY A 315 -6.00 5.48 4.37
N ILE A 316 -5.20 5.10 5.37
CA ILE A 316 -3.90 5.72 5.63
C ILE A 316 -2.89 5.19 4.61
N VAL A 317 -2.22 6.10 3.90
CA VAL A 317 -1.26 5.76 2.85
C VAL A 317 -0.01 6.63 2.98
N ASP A 318 1.15 6.00 2.97
CA ASP A 318 2.42 6.67 2.74
C ASP A 318 2.62 6.87 1.23
N LEU A 319 2.75 8.13 0.80
CA LEU A 319 3.02 8.51 -0.60
C LEU A 319 4.52 8.61 -0.91
N GLY A 320 5.39 8.32 0.06
CA GLY A 320 6.84 8.47 -0.01
C GLY A 320 7.34 9.89 0.29
N TYR A 321 6.53 10.91 0.03
CA TYR A 321 6.82 12.31 0.36
C TYR A 321 5.89 12.91 1.42
N ALA A 322 4.78 12.23 1.71
CA ALA A 322 3.75 12.66 2.64
C ALA A 322 2.89 11.48 3.07
N ILE A 323 2.30 11.56 4.28
CA ILE A 323 1.25 10.63 4.68
C ILE A 323 -0.11 11.26 4.39
N ALA A 324 -0.98 10.49 3.74
CA ALA A 324 -2.36 10.86 3.48
C ALA A 324 -3.32 10.00 4.31
N TYR A 325 -4.34 10.61 4.91
CA TYR A 325 -5.39 9.88 5.63
C TYR A 325 -6.77 10.55 5.51
N PRO A 326 -7.86 9.76 5.53
CA PRO A 326 -9.21 10.31 5.45
C PRO A 326 -9.65 10.94 6.77
N SER A 327 -10.27 12.13 6.67
CA SER A 327 -10.97 12.82 7.75
C SER A 327 -12.41 13.17 7.35
N HIS A 328 -13.20 13.73 8.26
CA HIS A 328 -14.57 14.17 7.96
C HIS A 328 -14.66 15.36 7.00
N GLU A 329 -13.60 16.17 6.89
CA GLU A 329 -13.57 17.34 6.01
C GLU A 329 -12.97 17.06 4.64
N GLY A 330 -12.13 16.04 4.53
CA GLY A 330 -11.41 15.69 3.31
C GLY A 330 -10.24 14.73 3.58
N MET A 331 -9.44 14.49 2.55
CA MET A 331 -8.15 13.82 2.67
C MET A 331 -7.14 14.79 3.27
N VAL A 332 -6.59 14.44 4.43
CA VAL A 332 -5.54 15.21 5.09
C VAL A 332 -4.20 14.67 4.62
N VAL A 333 -3.29 15.59 4.30
CA VAL A 333 -1.91 15.28 3.91
C VAL A 333 -0.96 15.92 4.91
N VAL A 334 0.00 15.14 5.37
CA VAL A 334 1.06 15.57 6.28
C VAL A 334 2.39 15.39 5.58
N ARG A 335 3.08 16.51 5.33
CA ARG A 335 4.40 16.51 4.68
C ARG A 335 5.51 16.48 5.73
N ALA A 336 6.74 16.25 5.27
CA ALA A 336 7.92 16.22 6.13
C ALA A 336 8.18 17.53 6.91
N ASP A 337 7.61 18.65 6.48
CA ASP A 337 7.64 19.93 7.19
C ASP A 337 6.70 20.00 8.40
N GLY A 338 5.92 18.95 8.66
CA GLY A 338 4.94 18.86 9.75
C GLY A 338 3.64 19.63 9.48
N ALA A 339 3.44 20.14 8.25
CA ALA A 339 2.22 20.84 7.89
C ALA A 339 1.08 19.86 7.58
N PHE A 340 0.00 19.96 8.35
CA PHE A 340 -1.27 19.28 8.08
C PHE A 340 -2.13 20.16 7.19
N ALA A 341 -2.57 19.61 6.05
CA ALA A 341 -3.42 20.32 5.10
C ALA A 341 -4.48 19.38 4.51
N ILE A 342 -5.70 19.91 4.29
CA ILE A 342 -6.74 19.18 3.55
C ILE A 342 -6.46 19.31 2.05
N ALA A 343 -5.99 18.23 1.43
CA ALA A 343 -5.59 18.25 0.03
C ALA A 343 -6.78 18.18 -0.93
N THR A 344 -7.86 17.48 -0.56
CA THR A 344 -9.06 17.39 -1.40
C THR A 344 -9.97 18.61 -1.34
N GLY A 345 -9.66 19.62 -0.52
CA GLY A 345 -10.53 20.79 -0.33
C GLY A 345 -10.83 21.52 -1.64
N ASN A 346 -9.92 21.49 -2.61
CA ASN A 346 -10.13 22.10 -3.94
C ASN A 346 -10.87 21.20 -4.95
N ILE A 347 -10.96 19.90 -4.69
CA ILE A 347 -11.64 18.91 -5.56
C ILE A 347 -13.07 18.68 -5.09
N PHE A 348 -13.28 18.49 -3.79
CA PHE A 348 -14.56 18.13 -3.20
C PHE A 348 -15.00 19.19 -2.18
N ASN A 349 -16.31 19.41 -2.09
CA ASN A 349 -16.90 19.94 -0.87
C ASN A 349 -17.06 18.82 0.16
N ARG A 350 -17.33 19.16 1.41
CA ARG A 350 -17.52 18.18 2.49
C ARG A 350 -18.57 17.11 2.15
N GLU A 351 -19.70 17.53 1.58
CA GLU A 351 -20.79 16.61 1.20
C GLU A 351 -20.35 15.61 0.13
N GLY A 352 -19.69 16.07 -0.94
CA GLY A 352 -19.16 15.22 -2.00
C GLY A 352 -18.04 14.30 -1.54
N TRP A 353 -17.23 14.73 -0.56
CA TRP A 353 -16.25 13.87 0.08
C TRP A 353 -16.89 12.75 0.89
N LEU A 354 -17.86 13.09 1.75
CA LEU A 354 -18.56 12.11 2.58
C LEU A 354 -19.42 11.15 1.74
N ALA A 355 -19.91 11.59 0.58
CA ALA A 355 -20.64 10.75 -0.37
C ALA A 355 -19.79 9.61 -0.94
N LEU A 356 -18.45 9.65 -0.81
CA LEU A 356 -17.54 8.57 -1.21
C LEU A 356 -17.28 7.55 -0.10
N SER A 357 -18.01 7.61 1.02
CA SER A 357 -17.83 6.71 2.18
C SER A 357 -16.37 6.61 2.65
N PRO A 358 -15.70 7.72 3.01
CA PRO A 358 -14.28 7.69 3.38
C PRO A 358 -13.99 6.83 4.63
N SER A 359 -15.02 6.51 5.43
CA SER A 359 -14.93 5.59 6.56
C SER A 359 -14.71 4.12 6.17
N THR A 360 -15.07 3.70 4.95
CA THR A 360 -14.92 2.30 4.47
C THR A 360 -13.89 2.16 3.35
N MET A 361 -13.37 3.28 2.84
CA MET A 361 -12.45 3.27 1.71
C MET A 361 -11.15 2.49 1.97
N ILE A 362 -10.56 1.95 0.92
CA ILE A 362 -9.26 1.27 0.97
C ILE A 362 -8.25 2.12 0.22
N GLY A 363 -7.25 2.61 0.94
CA GLY A 363 -6.19 3.45 0.40
C GLY A 363 -5.02 2.62 -0.13
N ALA A 364 -4.40 3.12 -1.20
CA ALA A 364 -3.13 2.65 -1.73
C ALA A 364 -2.41 3.80 -2.46
N GLN A 365 -1.25 3.51 -3.04
CA GLN A 365 -0.50 4.46 -3.85
C GLN A 365 -0.26 3.89 -5.25
N LEU A 366 -0.21 4.78 -6.24
CA LEU A 366 0.38 4.49 -7.54
C LEU A 366 1.04 5.75 -8.10
N SER A 367 2.32 5.67 -8.48
CA SER A 367 3.06 6.77 -9.13
C SER A 367 3.00 8.12 -8.40
N GLY A 368 3.13 8.12 -7.06
CA GLY A 368 3.07 9.36 -6.27
C GLY A 368 1.66 9.90 -6.00
N ARG A 369 0.62 9.24 -6.53
CA ARG A 369 -0.79 9.61 -6.36
C ARG A 369 -1.47 8.73 -5.33
N TYR A 370 -2.41 9.32 -4.60
CA TYR A 370 -3.26 8.57 -3.68
C TYR A 370 -4.33 7.84 -4.47
N PHE A 371 -4.38 6.52 -4.31
CA PHE A 371 -5.36 5.65 -4.94
C PHE A 371 -6.36 5.21 -3.87
N ALA A 372 -7.65 5.34 -4.11
CA ALA A 372 -8.68 4.96 -3.16
C ALA A 372 -9.76 4.13 -3.83
N PHE A 373 -10.04 2.95 -3.28
CA PHE A 373 -11.23 2.17 -3.61
C PHE A 373 -12.36 2.58 -2.66
N TYR A 374 -13.54 2.82 -3.21
CA TYR A 374 -14.72 3.21 -2.44
C TYR A 374 -15.92 2.36 -2.83
N ASP A 375 -16.81 2.19 -1.85
CA ASP A 375 -18.10 1.57 -1.98
C ASP A 375 -19.18 2.50 -1.42
N THR A 376 -20.19 2.80 -2.22
CA THR A 376 -21.28 3.68 -1.82
C THR A 376 -22.60 2.97 -2.08
N THR A 377 -23.60 3.25 -1.25
CA THR A 377 -24.96 2.77 -1.49
C THR A 377 -25.75 3.87 -2.16
N ALA A 378 -26.22 3.63 -3.37
CA ALA A 378 -27.09 4.55 -4.08
C ALA A 378 -28.48 4.64 -3.41
N THR A 379 -29.25 5.66 -3.75
CA THR A 379 -30.59 5.91 -3.19
C THR A 379 -31.58 4.77 -3.41
N ASP A 380 -31.33 3.93 -4.43
CA ASP A 380 -32.12 2.74 -4.75
C ASP A 380 -31.67 1.48 -3.99
N GLY A 381 -30.67 1.59 -3.11
CA GLY A 381 -30.10 0.48 -2.34
C GLY A 381 -29.03 -0.32 -3.08
N SER A 382 -28.68 0.02 -4.32
CA SER A 382 -27.60 -0.64 -5.05
C SER A 382 -26.22 -0.21 -4.54
N ILE A 383 -25.27 -1.14 -4.47
CA ILE A 383 -23.88 -0.82 -4.12
C ILE A 383 -23.16 -0.38 -5.39
N GLN A 384 -22.64 0.83 -5.39
CA GLN A 384 -21.73 1.35 -6.41
C GLN A 384 -20.30 1.26 -5.90
N THR A 385 -19.47 0.50 -6.62
CA THR A 385 -18.04 0.39 -6.32
C THR A 385 -17.25 1.11 -7.39
N GLY A 386 -16.16 1.74 -6.99
CA GLY A 386 -15.19 2.28 -7.92
C GLY A 386 -13.89 2.63 -7.23
N ALA A 387 -13.00 3.23 -8.02
CA ALA A 387 -11.76 3.76 -7.50
C ALA A 387 -11.47 5.15 -8.06
N LEU A 388 -10.65 5.87 -7.33
CA LEU A 388 -10.20 7.20 -7.67
C LEU A 388 -8.70 7.36 -7.45
N LEU A 389 -8.07 8.15 -8.31
CA LEU A 389 -6.70 8.60 -8.17
C LEU A 389 -6.71 10.09 -7.92
N LEU A 390 -6.05 10.51 -6.85
CA LEU A 390 -5.88 11.91 -6.46
C LEU A 390 -4.41 12.28 -6.57
N ASP A 391 -4.14 13.28 -7.40
CA ASP A 391 -2.82 13.91 -7.40
C ASP A 391 -2.75 14.95 -6.27
N LEU A 392 -1.89 14.71 -5.28
CA LEU A 392 -1.74 15.56 -4.09
C LEU A 392 -0.41 16.35 -4.10
N SER A 393 0.36 16.24 -5.18
CA SER A 393 1.69 16.85 -5.32
C SER A 393 1.66 18.30 -5.82
N GLY A 394 0.56 18.72 -6.47
CA GLY A 394 0.39 20.04 -7.09
C GLY A 394 -1.07 20.49 -7.19
N GLU A 395 -1.50 20.97 -8.37
CA GLU A 395 -2.92 21.25 -8.62
C GLU A 395 -3.71 19.95 -8.57
N SER A 396 -4.51 19.78 -7.52
CA SER A 396 -5.21 18.53 -7.29
C SER A 396 -6.29 18.29 -8.32
N PHE A 397 -6.22 17.16 -9.00
CA PHE A 397 -7.26 16.66 -9.91
C PHE A 397 -7.57 15.19 -9.60
N LEU A 398 -8.70 14.75 -10.13
CA LEU A 398 -9.25 13.42 -9.91
C LEU A 398 -9.24 12.63 -11.23
N ILE A 399 -8.87 11.35 -11.16
CA ILE A 399 -9.17 10.36 -12.22
C ILE A 399 -10.00 9.26 -11.58
N ARG A 400 -11.03 8.78 -12.28
CA ARG A 400 -11.86 7.67 -11.84
C ARG A 400 -11.53 6.39 -12.60
N THR A 401 -11.78 5.25 -11.98
CA THR A 401 -11.72 3.94 -12.60
C THR A 401 -12.77 3.02 -11.96
N GLU A 402 -13.17 1.97 -12.65
CA GLU A 402 -14.19 1.02 -12.16
C GLU A 402 -13.58 -0.14 -11.35
N ALA A 403 -12.29 -0.05 -10.99
CA ALA A 403 -11.65 -1.09 -10.18
C ALA A 403 -12.28 -1.14 -8.78
N SER A 404 -12.54 -2.35 -8.30
CA SER A 404 -13.02 -2.63 -6.95
C SER A 404 -12.08 -3.61 -6.26
N ALA A 405 -11.81 -3.36 -4.99
CA ALA A 405 -10.87 -4.16 -4.21
C ALA A 405 -11.40 -4.44 -2.82
N THR A 406 -11.04 -5.60 -2.27
CA THR A 406 -11.25 -5.93 -0.85
C THR A 406 -9.97 -5.73 -0.04
N ALA A 407 -8.80 -5.81 -0.68
CA ALA A 407 -7.49 -5.51 -0.10
C ALA A 407 -6.57 -4.90 -1.17
N ALA A 408 -5.63 -4.05 -0.76
CA ALA A 408 -4.66 -3.42 -1.65
C ALA A 408 -3.26 -3.43 -1.03
N PHE A 409 -2.24 -3.56 -1.87
CA PHE A 409 -0.83 -3.56 -1.49
C PHE A 409 0.00 -2.89 -2.58
N TYR A 410 0.77 -1.86 -2.19
CA TYR A 410 1.73 -1.22 -3.07
C TYR A 410 3.12 -1.74 -2.77
N GLU A 411 3.79 -2.28 -3.79
CA GLU A 411 5.15 -2.78 -3.67
C GLU A 411 6.15 -1.73 -4.19
N VAL A 412 6.97 -1.19 -3.29
CA VAL A 412 7.95 -0.14 -3.63
C VAL A 412 9.00 -0.64 -4.63
N SER A 413 9.42 -1.91 -4.55
CA SER A 413 10.48 -2.48 -5.39
C SER A 413 10.06 -2.62 -6.86
N SER A 414 8.81 -2.97 -7.13
CA SER A 414 8.27 -3.06 -8.50
C SER A 414 7.55 -1.79 -8.94
N GLY A 415 7.19 -0.90 -8.01
CA GLY A 415 6.33 0.25 -8.26
C GLY A 415 4.89 -0.14 -8.63
N GLY A 416 4.50 -1.40 -8.38
CA GLY A 416 3.21 -1.95 -8.76
C GLY A 416 2.17 -1.82 -7.65
N LEU A 417 0.96 -1.42 -8.02
CA LEU A 417 -0.22 -1.55 -7.17
C LEU A 417 -0.88 -2.91 -7.42
N PHE A 418 -0.93 -3.75 -6.39
CA PHE A 418 -1.63 -5.02 -6.39
C PHE A 418 -2.88 -4.93 -5.54
N PHE A 419 -3.95 -5.58 -5.95
CA PHE A 419 -5.19 -5.59 -5.19
C PHE A 419 -5.93 -6.92 -5.36
N LEU A 420 -6.65 -7.33 -4.30
CA LEU A 420 -7.57 -8.45 -4.35
C LEU A 420 -8.90 -7.94 -4.90
N LYS A 421 -9.30 -8.44 -6.08
CA LYS A 421 -10.54 -8.01 -6.71
C LYS A 421 -11.74 -8.40 -5.86
N SER A 422 -12.66 -7.45 -5.67
CA SER A 422 -13.83 -7.67 -4.80
C SER A 422 -14.68 -8.85 -5.26
N GLY A 423 -14.98 -9.75 -4.32
CA GLY A 423 -15.79 -10.95 -4.56
C GLY A 423 -15.07 -12.11 -5.26
N THR A 424 -13.76 -12.02 -5.48
CA THR A 424 -12.95 -13.11 -6.08
C THR A 424 -11.68 -13.36 -5.27
N ASP A 425 -10.99 -14.45 -5.56
CA ASP A 425 -9.67 -14.80 -5.01
C ASP A 425 -8.50 -14.31 -5.88
N GLU A 426 -8.77 -13.55 -6.95
CA GLU A 426 -7.76 -13.04 -7.87
C GLU A 426 -6.99 -11.82 -7.34
N ILE A 427 -5.67 -11.96 -7.17
CA ILE A 427 -4.73 -10.84 -6.96
C ILE A 427 -4.32 -10.28 -8.31
N ARG A 428 -4.65 -9.02 -8.57
CA ARG A 428 -4.40 -8.34 -9.83
C ARG A 428 -3.49 -7.14 -9.67
N GLN A 429 -2.65 -6.89 -10.68
CA GLN A 429 -1.88 -5.65 -10.80
C GLN A 429 -2.67 -4.62 -11.58
N PHE A 430 -2.78 -3.41 -11.04
CA PHE A 430 -3.37 -2.26 -11.72
C PHE A 430 -2.40 -1.64 -12.74
N ASP A 431 -2.93 -1.13 -13.86
CA ASP A 431 -2.17 -0.52 -14.97
C ASP A 431 -0.92 -1.33 -15.39
N ALA A 432 -1.09 -2.65 -15.53
CA ALA A 432 0.02 -3.57 -15.77
C ALA A 432 0.76 -3.20 -17.09
N PRO A 433 2.09 -2.98 -17.09
CA PRO A 433 2.82 -2.42 -18.23
C PRO A 433 2.67 -3.16 -19.57
N ASN A 434 2.44 -4.47 -19.51
CA ASN A 434 2.32 -5.35 -20.68
C ASN A 434 0.86 -5.71 -21.02
N ALA A 435 -0.11 -5.18 -20.29
CA ALA A 435 -1.52 -5.43 -20.56
C ALA A 435 -2.06 -4.54 -21.68
N ALA A 436 -3.10 -5.02 -22.36
CA ALA A 436 -3.81 -4.25 -23.38
C ALA A 436 -4.40 -2.96 -22.79
N ARG A 437 -4.52 -1.93 -23.61
CA ARG A 437 -5.15 -0.65 -23.23
C ARG A 437 -6.62 -0.88 -22.87
N ARG A 438 -7.10 -0.09 -21.91
CA ARG A 438 -8.50 0.02 -21.53
C ARG A 438 -9.13 1.18 -22.30
N THR A 439 -10.45 1.22 -22.36
CA THR A 439 -11.18 2.35 -22.93
C THR A 439 -11.22 3.50 -21.94
N GLN A 440 -10.63 4.64 -22.28
CA GLN A 440 -10.73 5.88 -21.53
C GLN A 440 -12.01 6.64 -21.88
N TYR A 441 -12.47 7.47 -20.95
CA TYR A 441 -13.49 8.49 -21.20
C TYR A 441 -13.05 9.83 -20.59
N TRP A 442 -13.12 10.90 -21.36
CA TRP A 442 -12.80 12.24 -20.90
C TRP A 442 -13.81 13.25 -21.44
N LYS A 443 -14.27 14.19 -20.63
CA LYS A 443 -15.20 15.26 -21.05
C LYS A 443 -14.67 16.63 -20.66
N SER A 444 -14.57 17.53 -21.64
CA SER A 444 -14.07 18.89 -21.45
C SER A 444 -14.97 19.73 -20.57
N LYS A 445 -14.46 20.89 -20.12
CA LYS A 445 -15.30 22.00 -19.62
C LYS A 445 -16.37 22.45 -20.61
N GLN A 446 -17.27 23.32 -20.13
CA GLN A 446 -18.22 24.03 -20.98
C GLN A 446 -17.61 25.31 -21.55
N PHE A 447 -17.37 25.34 -22.86
CA PHE A 447 -16.90 26.53 -23.58
C PHE A 447 -18.09 27.43 -23.93
N VAL A 448 -18.21 28.56 -23.24
CA VAL A 448 -19.28 29.55 -23.50
C VAL A 448 -18.73 30.70 -24.32
N LEU A 449 -19.21 30.81 -25.57
CA LEU A 449 -18.78 31.85 -26.49
C LEU A 449 -19.50 33.18 -26.20
N PRO A 450 -18.85 34.34 -26.51
CA PRO A 450 -19.48 35.65 -26.34
C PRO A 450 -20.68 35.85 -27.29
N GLN A 451 -20.66 35.19 -28.45
CA GLN A 451 -21.75 35.17 -29.43
C GLN A 451 -21.98 33.73 -29.92
N PRO A 452 -23.23 33.35 -30.25
CA PRO A 452 -23.53 32.04 -30.85
C PRO A 452 -22.82 31.88 -32.19
N LEU A 453 -22.08 30.79 -32.37
CA LEU A 453 -21.30 30.49 -33.57
C LEU A 453 -21.47 29.01 -33.94
N ASN A 454 -21.10 28.65 -35.17
CA ASN A 454 -21.03 27.27 -35.64
C ASN A 454 -19.56 26.91 -35.92
N PHE A 455 -19.09 25.79 -35.36
CA PHE A 455 -17.81 25.21 -35.77
C PHE A 455 -18.04 24.23 -36.92
N GLY A 456 -17.43 24.48 -38.07
CA GLY A 456 -17.60 23.70 -39.29
C GLY A 456 -16.51 22.65 -39.54
N ALA A 457 -15.43 22.67 -38.75
CA ALA A 457 -14.33 21.70 -38.89
C ALA A 457 -13.68 21.34 -37.55
N ILE A 458 -13.20 20.10 -37.45
CA ILE A 458 -12.42 19.57 -36.33
C ILE A 458 -11.20 18.79 -36.83
N GLN A 459 -10.10 18.85 -36.10
CA GLN A 459 -8.96 17.96 -36.24
C GLN A 459 -8.61 17.39 -34.86
N ILE A 460 -8.35 16.07 -34.85
CA ILE A 460 -7.98 15.31 -33.67
C ILE A 460 -6.63 14.69 -33.98
N ASP A 461 -5.60 15.05 -33.24
CA ASP A 461 -4.26 14.49 -33.39
C ASP A 461 -4.12 13.37 -32.34
N ALA A 462 -3.88 12.14 -32.82
CA ALA A 462 -3.88 10.94 -31.99
C ALA A 462 -2.79 9.95 -32.41
N THR A 463 -2.18 9.31 -31.43
CA THR A 463 -1.04 8.40 -31.57
C THR A 463 -1.41 6.99 -31.08
N GLY A 464 -0.90 5.97 -31.77
CA GLY A 464 -1.26 4.57 -31.48
C GLY A 464 -2.64 4.17 -31.99
N ILE A 465 -3.17 4.87 -32.99
CA ILE A 465 -3.98 4.19 -34.02
C ILE A 465 -2.96 3.35 -34.78
N VAL A 466 -3.23 2.06 -34.93
CA VAL A 466 -2.39 1.06 -35.63
C VAL A 466 -1.54 1.76 -36.70
N THR A 467 -0.21 1.65 -36.59
CA THR A 467 0.66 2.26 -37.61
C THR A 467 0.30 1.64 -38.97
N ASN A 468 0.41 2.38 -40.08
CA ASN A 468 0.11 1.81 -41.42
C ASN A 468 0.85 0.47 -41.66
N GLN A 469 2.01 0.28 -41.02
CA GLN A 469 2.80 -0.96 -41.08
C GLN A 469 2.19 -2.13 -40.31
N GLU A 470 1.51 -1.89 -39.18
CA GLU A 470 0.82 -2.91 -38.40
C GLU A 470 -0.53 -3.30 -39.04
N GLU A 471 -1.19 -2.38 -39.75
CA GLU A 471 -2.33 -2.71 -40.62
C GLU A 471 -1.87 -3.58 -41.79
N GLU A 472 -0.78 -3.22 -42.49
CA GLU A 472 -0.20 -4.03 -43.56
C GLU A 472 0.23 -5.43 -43.07
N ASN A 473 0.90 -5.53 -41.91
CA ASN A 473 1.31 -6.82 -41.35
C ASN A 473 0.11 -7.68 -40.91
N LEU A 474 -0.96 -7.07 -40.39
CA LEU A 474 -2.18 -7.80 -40.03
C LEU A 474 -2.96 -8.23 -41.27
N GLU A 475 -3.00 -7.42 -42.33
CA GLU A 475 -3.55 -7.80 -43.63
C GLU A 475 -2.76 -8.97 -44.24
N ASP A 476 -1.44 -8.96 -44.11
CA ASP A 476 -0.57 -10.07 -44.54
C ASP A 476 -0.81 -11.34 -43.72
N ASP A 477 -0.99 -11.25 -42.39
CA ASP A 477 -1.33 -12.39 -41.53
C ASP A 477 -2.73 -12.94 -41.82
N ILE A 478 -3.72 -12.06 -42.05
CA ILE A 478 -5.08 -12.46 -42.46
C ILE A 478 -5.03 -13.16 -43.82
N ALA A 479 -4.27 -12.62 -44.78
CA ALA A 479 -4.09 -13.22 -46.10
C ALA A 479 -3.39 -14.58 -46.01
N ALA A 480 -2.39 -14.73 -45.13
CA ALA A 480 -1.70 -15.99 -44.89
C ALA A 480 -2.62 -17.06 -44.26
N VAL A 481 -3.44 -16.69 -43.27
CA VAL A 481 -4.43 -17.60 -42.65
C VAL A 481 -5.51 -18.01 -43.66
N ILE A 482 -6.00 -17.06 -44.48
CA ILE A 482 -6.95 -17.38 -45.56
C ILE A 482 -6.33 -18.35 -46.56
N ALA A 483 -5.10 -18.11 -47.03
CA ALA A 483 -4.42 -18.99 -47.98
C ALA A 483 -4.15 -20.40 -47.41
N ALA A 484 -3.80 -20.49 -46.12
CA ALA A 484 -3.62 -21.76 -45.43
C ALA A 484 -4.94 -22.53 -45.30
N ASN A 485 -6.02 -21.85 -44.90
CA ASN A 485 -7.36 -22.44 -44.80
C ASN A 485 -7.89 -22.85 -46.18
N GLU A 486 -7.69 -22.05 -47.23
CA GLU A 486 -8.06 -22.40 -48.61
C GLU A 486 -7.30 -23.64 -49.10
N THR A 487 -6.03 -23.80 -48.73
CA THR A 487 -5.25 -25.01 -49.05
C THR A 487 -5.82 -26.25 -48.35
N LEU A 488 -6.23 -26.12 -47.08
CA LEU A 488 -6.87 -27.22 -46.33
C LEU A 488 -8.24 -27.58 -46.91
N ILE A 489 -9.04 -26.58 -47.28
CA ILE A 489 -10.33 -26.78 -47.95
C ILE A 489 -10.13 -27.46 -49.32
N ALA A 490 -9.13 -27.04 -50.10
CA ALA A 490 -8.82 -27.62 -51.40
C ALA A 490 -8.24 -29.05 -51.29
N ALA A 491 -7.59 -29.40 -50.17
CA ALA A 491 -7.13 -30.75 -49.87
C ALA A 491 -8.30 -31.74 -49.62
N GLY A 492 -9.52 -31.24 -49.45
CA GLY A 492 -10.76 -31.99 -49.62
C GLY A 492 -11.46 -32.46 -48.35
N SER A 493 -10.76 -32.50 -47.21
CA SER A 493 -11.38 -32.73 -45.90
C SER A 493 -10.77 -31.81 -44.87
N VAL A 494 -11.63 -31.12 -44.12
CA VAL A 494 -11.25 -30.19 -43.05
C VAL A 494 -11.55 -30.76 -41.66
N GLY A 495 -11.84 -32.07 -41.59
CA GLY A 495 -12.15 -32.79 -40.35
C GLY A 495 -13.59 -32.64 -39.84
N GLY A 496 -14.46 -31.95 -40.60
CA GLY A 496 -15.86 -31.72 -40.27
C GLY A 496 -16.85 -32.71 -40.89
N GLU A 497 -16.37 -33.70 -41.66
CA GLU A 497 -17.19 -34.70 -42.33
C GLU A 497 -17.60 -35.84 -41.37
N ILE A 498 -18.82 -36.35 -41.52
CA ILE A 498 -19.27 -37.55 -40.78
C ILE A 498 -18.41 -38.74 -41.21
N ASP A 499 -17.78 -39.42 -40.24
CA ASP A 499 -16.89 -40.58 -40.44
C ASP A 499 -15.56 -40.24 -41.16
N GLY A 500 -15.16 -38.96 -41.19
CA GLY A 500 -13.94 -38.48 -41.86
C GLY A 500 -12.65 -38.57 -41.04
N GLY A 501 -12.74 -38.78 -39.72
CA GLY A 501 -11.61 -38.80 -38.80
C GLY A 501 -11.77 -39.80 -37.65
N LEU A 502 -10.71 -40.01 -36.85
CA LEU A 502 -10.78 -40.85 -35.65
C LEU A 502 -11.79 -40.27 -34.64
N LEU A 503 -12.51 -41.15 -33.94
CA LEU A 503 -13.39 -40.75 -32.84
C LEU A 503 -12.57 -40.01 -31.76
N ASP A 504 -13.07 -38.86 -31.28
CA ASP A 504 -12.41 -37.98 -30.28
C ASP A 504 -11.16 -37.21 -30.79
N ALA A 505 -10.96 -37.10 -32.11
CA ALA A 505 -9.88 -36.31 -32.69
C ALA A 505 -10.14 -34.78 -32.65
N TYR A 506 -11.40 -34.37 -32.74
CA TYR A 506 -11.82 -32.97 -32.76
C TYR A 506 -13.05 -32.75 -31.85
N PRO A 507 -13.26 -31.53 -31.32
CA PRO A 507 -14.48 -31.17 -30.61
C PRO A 507 -15.73 -31.45 -31.46
N LEU A 508 -16.87 -31.75 -30.81
CA LEU A 508 -18.15 -31.83 -31.50
C LEU A 508 -18.45 -30.48 -32.16
N ASP A 509 -18.72 -30.48 -33.48
CA ASP A 509 -18.87 -29.28 -34.32
C ASP A 509 -17.56 -28.48 -34.54
N GLY A 510 -16.39 -29.10 -34.35
CA GLY A 510 -15.07 -28.52 -34.61
C GLY A 510 -14.48 -28.87 -35.98
N ASP A 511 -13.44 -28.14 -36.40
CA ASP A 511 -12.72 -28.35 -37.66
C ASP A 511 -11.20 -28.09 -37.51
N MET A 512 -10.45 -28.28 -38.60
CA MET A 512 -9.00 -28.01 -38.70
C MET A 512 -8.66 -26.56 -39.10
N LEU A 513 -9.66 -25.70 -39.29
CA LEU A 513 -9.45 -24.34 -39.80
C LEU A 513 -8.93 -23.44 -38.68
N THR A 514 -7.95 -22.60 -39.01
CA THR A 514 -7.47 -21.59 -38.06
C THR A 514 -8.44 -20.41 -38.07
N PRO A 515 -8.96 -19.97 -36.91
CA PRO A 515 -9.82 -18.79 -36.84
C PRO A 515 -9.11 -17.54 -37.37
N ILE A 516 -9.80 -16.76 -38.20
CA ILE A 516 -9.25 -15.51 -38.73
C ILE A 516 -9.07 -14.51 -37.58
N PRO A 517 -7.85 -13.99 -37.35
CA PRO A 517 -7.62 -12.96 -36.34
C PRO A 517 -8.54 -11.78 -36.58
N GLN A 518 -9.37 -11.43 -35.60
CA GLN A 518 -10.15 -10.20 -35.66
C GLN A 518 -9.27 -9.08 -35.12
N PRO A 519 -9.02 -7.99 -35.88
CA PRO A 519 -8.52 -6.79 -35.24
C PRO A 519 -9.53 -6.41 -34.15
N SER A 520 -9.06 -6.15 -32.93
CA SER A 520 -9.78 -5.20 -32.08
C SER A 520 -9.37 -3.83 -32.63
N PRO A 521 -10.14 -3.21 -33.55
CA PRO A 521 -9.76 -1.91 -34.07
C PRO A 521 -9.66 -0.96 -32.90
N ASN A 522 -8.53 -0.25 -32.77
CA ASN A 522 -8.40 0.77 -31.75
C ASN A 522 -9.59 1.73 -31.92
N ILE A 523 -10.38 1.88 -30.85
CA ILE A 523 -11.62 2.64 -30.87
C ILE A 523 -11.24 4.06 -30.51
N LEU A 524 -11.62 5.01 -31.35
CA LEU A 524 -11.62 6.43 -31.02
C LEU A 524 -12.96 7.03 -31.44
N THR A 525 -13.62 7.68 -30.51
CA THR A 525 -14.85 8.43 -30.74
C THR A 525 -14.77 9.74 -29.97
N VAL A 526 -14.84 10.85 -30.69
CA VAL A 526 -14.91 12.20 -30.14
C VAL A 526 -16.31 12.74 -30.38
N GLY A 527 -17.07 12.92 -29.31
CA GLY A 527 -18.41 13.51 -29.37
C GLY A 527 -18.34 15.02 -29.17
N ILE A 528 -19.15 15.73 -29.95
CA ILE A 528 -19.23 17.19 -29.91
C ILE A 528 -20.64 17.57 -29.52
N TYR A 529 -20.75 18.37 -28.46
CA TYR A 529 -22.02 18.84 -27.92
C TYR A 529 -22.12 20.34 -28.14
N ALA A 530 -23.28 20.75 -28.62
CA ALA A 530 -23.65 22.15 -28.82
C ALA A 530 -24.95 22.41 -28.06
N ASP A 531 -24.95 23.36 -27.13
CA ASP A 531 -26.09 23.64 -26.24
C ASP A 531 -26.65 22.36 -25.58
N GLN A 532 -25.74 21.53 -25.07
CA GLN A 532 -25.99 20.24 -24.40
C GLN A 532 -26.53 19.11 -25.29
N VAL A 533 -26.71 19.35 -26.59
CA VAL A 533 -27.13 18.33 -27.55
C VAL A 533 -25.93 17.83 -28.32
N ARG A 534 -25.76 16.50 -28.41
CA ARG A 534 -24.71 15.90 -29.26
C ARG A 534 -25.01 16.18 -30.72
N VAL A 535 -24.18 17.01 -31.36
CA VAL A 535 -24.36 17.42 -32.76
C VAL A 535 -23.50 16.60 -33.72
N ALA A 536 -22.40 16.04 -33.26
CA ALA A 536 -21.51 15.22 -34.08
C ALA A 536 -20.77 14.16 -33.27
N SER A 537 -20.30 13.14 -33.99
CA SER A 537 -19.44 12.08 -33.49
C SER A 537 -18.36 11.81 -34.52
N VAL A 538 -17.10 11.99 -34.15
CA VAL A 538 -15.96 11.86 -35.07
C VAL A 538 -15.07 10.71 -34.62
N THR A 539 -14.83 9.77 -35.52
CA THR A 539 -13.98 8.59 -35.26
C THR A 539 -12.64 8.63 -36.01
N ARG A 540 -12.48 9.58 -36.94
CA ARG A 540 -11.27 9.73 -37.76
C ARG A 540 -10.31 10.71 -37.09
N ALA A 541 -9.07 10.30 -36.85
CA ALA A 541 -7.99 11.17 -36.38
C ALA A 541 -7.00 11.53 -37.51
N ASN A 542 -6.05 12.42 -37.18
CA ASN A 542 -4.91 12.85 -37.98
C ASN A 542 -5.28 13.50 -39.33
N ARG A 543 -6.53 13.97 -39.48
CA ARG A 543 -6.99 14.76 -40.62
C ARG A 543 -8.18 15.64 -40.27
N PRO A 544 -8.37 16.78 -40.96
CA PRO A 544 -9.56 17.60 -40.83
C PRO A 544 -10.86 16.87 -41.21
N VAL A 545 -11.88 16.98 -40.37
CA VAL A 545 -13.23 16.45 -40.60
C VAL A 545 -14.23 17.60 -40.57
N ARG A 546 -15.19 17.59 -41.52
CA ARG A 546 -16.27 18.58 -41.56
C ARG A 546 -17.34 18.25 -40.52
N LEU A 547 -17.79 19.28 -39.81
CA LEU A 547 -18.89 19.19 -38.84
C LEU A 547 -20.22 19.64 -39.47
N PRO A 548 -21.36 19.20 -38.92
CA PRO A 548 -22.67 19.64 -39.37
C PRO A 548 -22.85 21.16 -39.19
N GLY A 549 -23.35 21.81 -40.25
CA GLY A 549 -23.67 23.24 -40.25
C GLY A 549 -25.17 23.51 -40.04
N GLY A 550 -25.56 24.78 -40.19
CA GLY A 550 -26.96 25.20 -40.23
C GLY A 550 -27.60 25.52 -38.88
N PHE A 551 -26.81 25.55 -37.80
CA PHE A 551 -27.24 25.97 -36.47
C PHE A 551 -26.17 26.83 -35.83
N LEU A 552 -26.56 27.70 -34.90
CA LEU A 552 -25.64 28.46 -34.06
C LEU A 552 -25.80 27.97 -32.63
N ALA A 553 -24.70 27.78 -31.93
CA ALA A 553 -24.72 27.39 -30.53
C ALA A 553 -23.80 28.29 -29.71
N ARG A 554 -24.19 28.53 -28.46
CA ARG A 554 -23.42 29.38 -27.55
C ARG A 554 -22.46 28.57 -26.69
N THR A 555 -22.85 27.35 -26.33
CA THR A 555 -22.09 26.48 -25.44
C THR A 555 -21.61 25.25 -26.18
N TRP A 556 -20.34 24.90 -26.00
CA TRP A 556 -19.68 23.78 -26.67
C TRP A 556 -18.95 22.90 -25.65
N GLU A 557 -19.05 21.59 -25.82
CA GLU A 557 -18.33 20.59 -25.01
C GLU A 557 -17.82 19.48 -25.94
N ILE A 558 -16.72 18.86 -25.55
CA ILE A 558 -16.07 17.78 -26.29
C ILE A 558 -15.91 16.62 -25.33
N ASP A 559 -16.34 15.42 -25.73
CA ASP A 559 -15.96 14.18 -25.04
C ASP A 559 -15.08 13.31 -25.94
N VAL A 560 -14.26 12.48 -25.30
CA VAL A 560 -13.33 11.55 -25.93
C VAL A 560 -13.57 10.20 -25.30
N PHE A 561 -13.80 9.18 -26.13
CA PHE A 561 -13.94 7.80 -25.74
C PHE A 561 -13.07 6.92 -26.62
N GLY A 562 -12.28 6.02 -26.04
CA GLY A 562 -11.42 5.14 -26.84
C GLY A 562 -10.25 4.51 -26.13
N ASP A 563 -9.46 3.72 -26.84
CA ASP A 563 -8.21 3.08 -26.36
C ASP A 563 -6.96 3.62 -27.08
N VAL A 564 -7.10 4.78 -27.72
CA VAL A 564 -6.04 5.52 -28.42
C VAL A 564 -5.59 6.73 -27.60
N GLN A 565 -4.30 7.07 -27.69
CA GLN A 565 -3.77 8.30 -27.10
C GLN A 565 -4.17 9.51 -27.93
N VAL A 566 -4.74 10.54 -27.31
CA VAL A 566 -5.09 11.81 -27.97
C VAL A 566 -4.16 12.91 -27.48
N GLU A 567 -3.51 13.59 -28.42
CA GLU A 567 -2.51 14.64 -28.14
C GLU A 567 -3.13 16.04 -28.19
N GLN A 568 -4.02 16.27 -29.16
CA GLN A 568 -4.61 17.58 -29.39
C GLN A 568 -6.00 17.46 -30.04
N ILE A 569 -6.90 18.38 -29.69
CA ILE A 569 -8.18 18.57 -30.38
C ILE A 569 -8.36 20.04 -30.74
N VAL A 570 -8.62 20.32 -32.02
CA VAL A 570 -8.83 21.68 -32.53
C VAL A 570 -10.14 21.77 -33.29
N MET A 571 -10.96 22.76 -32.97
CA MET A 571 -12.19 23.11 -33.69
C MET A 571 -12.16 24.54 -34.20
N ALA A 572 -12.56 24.75 -35.45
CA ALA A 572 -12.59 26.06 -36.12
C ALA A 572 -13.87 26.22 -36.98
N GLN A 573 -14.18 27.44 -37.42
CA GLN A 573 -15.39 27.68 -38.22
C GLN A 573 -15.24 27.14 -39.65
N THR A 574 -14.02 27.18 -40.20
CA THR A 574 -13.71 26.66 -41.53
C THR A 574 -12.47 25.75 -41.52
N ILE A 575 -12.32 24.93 -42.58
CA ILE A 575 -11.12 24.10 -42.77
C ILE A 575 -9.87 24.95 -42.96
N ASP A 576 -9.98 26.11 -43.62
CA ASP A 576 -8.84 26.98 -43.87
C ASP A 576 -8.37 27.65 -42.57
N GLU A 577 -9.30 28.02 -41.69
CA GLU A 577 -8.97 28.46 -40.34
C GLU A 577 -8.35 27.34 -39.51
N LEU A 578 -8.86 26.10 -39.63
CA LEU A 578 -8.30 24.95 -38.92
C LEU A 578 -6.82 24.75 -39.27
N LYS A 579 -6.44 24.86 -40.56
CA LYS A 579 -5.04 24.76 -41.01
C LYS A 579 -4.14 25.88 -40.49
N GLN A 580 -4.68 27.03 -40.11
CA GLN A 580 -3.90 28.14 -39.55
C GLN A 580 -3.70 28.00 -38.04
N VAL A 581 -4.54 27.20 -37.37
CA VAL A 581 -4.60 27.10 -35.90
C VAL A 581 -4.11 25.75 -35.38
N ALA A 582 -4.18 24.69 -36.21
CA ALA A 582 -3.71 23.33 -35.88
C ALA A 582 -2.25 23.31 -35.48
#